data_AF-A0A7R9ZSD0-F1
#
_entry.id   AF-A0A7R9ZSD0-F1
#
_cell.length_a   1.000
_cell.length_b   1.000
_cell.length_c   1.000
_cell.angle_alpha   90.00
_cell.angle_beta   90.00
_cell.angle_gamma   90.00
#
_symmetry.space_group_name_H-M   'P 1'
#
loop_
_entity.id
_entity.type
_entity.pdbx_description
1 polymer ?
#
loop_
_entity_poly.entity_id
_entity_poly.type
_entity_poly.pdbx_seq_one_letter_code
_entity_poly.pdbx_strand_id
1 'polypeptide(L)'
;NVCAGDDQDNGVAAQWRDHLYKQLSHSIRLLADVMQKSSYPAPLGTYARLNDAGKRMAFHNALTANHRFLETADENASQSSKQWKTFRDYTDAEQFQSIHTGTKAAAMVKNWLEM
;
A
#
# COMPACT_ATOMS: atom_id res chain seq x y z
N ASN A 1 7.93 27.42 17.57
CA ASN A 1 8.16 26.18 18.35
C ASN A 1 6.97 25.25 18.20
N VAL A 2 6.99 24.11 17.54
CA VAL A 2 7.98 23.39 16.72
C VAL A 2 7.10 22.56 15.77
N CYS A 3 7.01 22.95 14.50
CA CYS A 3 6.42 22.12 13.43
C CYS A 3 7.47 22.04 12.33
N ALA A 4 8.62 21.48 12.69
CA ALA A 4 9.67 21.08 11.76
C ALA A 4 10.00 19.64 12.16
N GLY A 5 9.29 18.71 11.54
CA GLY A 5 9.60 17.29 11.58
C GLY A 5 9.82 16.86 10.14
N ASP A 6 10.99 17.19 9.62
CA ASP A 6 11.70 16.56 8.52
C ASP A 6 10.86 15.76 7.51
N ASP A 7 10.25 16.46 6.55
CA ASP A 7 9.75 15.92 5.28
C ASP A 7 10.90 15.54 4.35
N GLN A 8 11.76 14.64 4.81
CA GLN A 8 12.72 13.94 3.97
C GLN A 8 12.20 12.52 3.74
N ASP A 9 10.97 12.41 3.20
CA ASP A 9 10.47 11.14 2.65
C ASP A 9 11.28 10.83 1.38
N ASN A 10 12.35 10.10 1.63
CA ASN A 10 13.35 9.57 0.72
C ASN A 10 12.85 9.37 -0.71
N GLY A 11 13.43 10.08 -1.67
CA GLY A 11 13.15 9.92 -3.11
C GLY A 11 13.29 8.46 -3.61
N VAL A 12 14.02 7.62 -2.87
CA VAL A 12 14.11 6.17 -3.09
C VAL A 12 12.77 5.47 -2.82
N ALA A 13 12.08 5.76 -1.72
CA ALA A 13 10.77 5.17 -1.40
C ALA A 13 9.69 5.61 -2.40
N ALA A 14 9.74 6.84 -2.90
CA ALA A 14 8.87 7.32 -3.97
C ALA A 14 9.15 6.61 -5.32
N GLN A 15 10.43 6.42 -5.67
CA GLN A 15 10.84 5.69 -6.88
C GLN A 15 10.45 4.20 -6.84
N TRP A 16 10.60 3.54 -5.68
CA TRP A 16 10.15 2.15 -5.49
C TRP A 16 8.64 2.01 -5.60
N ARG A 17 7.87 2.94 -5.01
CA ARG A 17 6.40 2.98 -5.14
C ARG A 17 5.96 3.10 -6.60
N ASP A 18 6.62 3.95 -7.39
CA ASP A 18 6.32 4.11 -8.82
C ASP A 18 6.71 2.87 -9.64
N HIS A 19 7.87 2.25 -9.36
CA HIS A 19 8.29 1.01 -10.03
C HIS A 19 7.31 -0.15 -9.77
N LEU A 20 6.95 -0.37 -8.51
CA LEU A 20 6.00 -1.41 -8.10
C LEU A 20 4.59 -1.14 -8.64
N TYR A 21 4.15 0.12 -8.65
CA TYR A 21 2.90 0.51 -9.29
C TYR A 21 2.90 0.18 -10.78
N LYS A 22 3.99 0.45 -11.50
CA LYS A 22 4.09 0.12 -12.93
C LYS A 22 4.01 -1.40 -13.18
N GLN A 23 4.73 -2.21 -12.42
CA GLN A 23 4.67 -3.68 -12.56
C GLN A 23 3.30 -4.26 -12.19
N LEU A 24 2.74 -3.84 -11.06
CA LEU A 24 1.52 -4.45 -10.51
C LEU A 24 0.23 -3.80 -11.04
N SER A 25 0.31 -2.64 -11.69
CA SER A 25 -0.85 -2.05 -12.37
C SER A 25 -1.26 -2.81 -13.63
N HIS A 26 -0.37 -3.60 -14.25
CA HIS A 26 -0.71 -4.34 -15.46
C HIS A 26 -1.80 -5.39 -15.22
N SER A 27 -1.67 -6.21 -14.17
CA SER A 27 -2.68 -7.21 -13.81
C SER A 27 -4.01 -6.57 -13.40
N ILE A 28 -3.97 -5.42 -12.71
CA ILE A 28 -5.18 -4.67 -12.36
C ILE A 28 -5.86 -4.06 -13.57
N ARG A 29 -5.10 -3.61 -14.59
CA ARG A 29 -5.66 -3.14 -15.87
C ARG A 29 -6.34 -4.26 -16.65
N LEU A 30 -5.75 -5.45 -16.67
CA LEU A 30 -6.39 -6.64 -17.26
C LEU A 30 -7.70 -6.96 -16.54
N LEU A 31 -7.69 -6.94 -15.20
CA LEU A 31 -8.90 -7.14 -14.41
C LEU A 31 -9.96 -6.08 -14.71
N ALA A 32 -9.57 -4.80 -14.83
CA ALA A 32 -10.48 -3.71 -15.17
C ALA A 32 -11.19 -3.93 -16.52
N ASP A 33 -10.47 -4.44 -17.53
CA ASP A 33 -11.04 -4.78 -18.83
C ASP A 33 -12.09 -5.90 -18.74
N VAL A 34 -11.79 -6.97 -17.99
CA VAL A 34 -12.72 -8.08 -17.75
C VAL A 34 -13.95 -7.61 -16.98
N MET A 35 -13.78 -6.76 -15.97
CA MET A 35 -14.89 -6.17 -15.20
C MET A 35 -15.79 -5.30 -16.07
N GLN A 36 -15.21 -4.53 -16.99
CA GLN A 36 -15.98 -3.70 -17.92
C GLN A 36 -16.78 -4.56 -18.91
N LYS A 37 -16.15 -5.57 -19.52
CA LYS A 37 -16.79 -6.49 -20.47
C LYS A 37 -17.90 -7.32 -19.84
N SER A 38 -17.78 -7.64 -18.55
CA SER A 38 -18.78 -8.39 -17.78
C SER A 38 -19.85 -7.52 -17.10
N SER A 39 -19.81 -6.19 -17.28
CA SER A 39 -20.73 -5.24 -16.63
C SER A 39 -20.71 -5.33 -15.10
N TYR A 40 -19.53 -5.52 -14.50
CA TYR A 40 -19.37 -5.58 -13.04
C TYR A 40 -19.66 -4.20 -12.40
N PRO A 41 -20.40 -4.15 -11.27
CA PRO A 41 -20.96 -2.89 -10.74
C PRO A 41 -19.95 -1.94 -10.08
N ALA A 42 -18.71 -2.38 -9.80
CA ALA A 42 -17.66 -1.53 -9.24
C ALA A 42 -16.42 -1.50 -10.15
N PRO A 43 -16.46 -0.77 -11.28
CA PRO A 43 -15.37 -0.77 -12.24
C PRO A 43 -14.10 -0.15 -11.65
N LEU A 44 -12.95 -0.73 -12.00
CA LEU A 44 -11.63 -0.22 -11.62
C LEU A 44 -11.03 0.76 -12.67
N GLY A 45 -11.83 1.11 -13.69
CA GLY A 45 -11.39 1.88 -14.84
C GLY A 45 -11.38 1.00 -16.09
N THR A 46 -10.41 1.23 -16.97
CA THR A 46 -10.21 0.48 -18.22
C THR A 46 -8.80 -0.10 -18.27
N TYR A 47 -8.53 -0.94 -19.28
CA TYR A 47 -7.18 -1.42 -19.55
C TYR A 47 -6.16 -0.29 -19.75
N ALA A 48 -6.55 0.74 -20.51
CA ALA A 48 -5.67 1.87 -20.80
C ALA A 48 -5.43 2.75 -19.57
N ARG A 49 -6.46 2.94 -18.74
CA ARG A 49 -6.41 3.87 -17.61
C ARG A 49 -7.29 3.42 -16.44
N LEU A 50 -6.65 3.21 -15.30
CA LEU A 50 -7.33 2.95 -14.03
C LEU A 50 -8.01 4.22 -13.49
N ASN A 51 -9.20 4.05 -12.90
CA ASN A 51 -9.83 5.08 -12.08
C ASN A 51 -9.25 5.07 -10.66
N ASP A 52 -9.75 5.90 -9.75
CA ASP A 52 -9.15 6.01 -8.42
C ASP A 52 -9.31 4.74 -7.57
N ALA A 53 -10.41 3.99 -7.74
CA ALA A 53 -10.57 2.68 -7.12
C ALA A 53 -9.53 1.68 -7.66
N GLY A 54 -9.31 1.67 -8.99
CA GLY A 54 -8.29 0.84 -9.62
C GLY A 54 -6.87 1.19 -9.19
N LYS A 55 -6.55 2.49 -9.03
CA LYS A 55 -5.26 2.93 -8.51
C LYS A 55 -5.06 2.46 -7.06
N ARG A 56 -6.08 2.60 -6.21
CA ARG A 56 -6.05 2.10 -4.83
C ARG A 56 -5.90 0.58 -4.78
N MET A 57 -6.58 -0.16 -5.65
CA MET A 57 -6.44 -1.61 -5.77
C MET A 57 -5.01 -1.99 -6.20
N ALA A 58 -4.43 -1.31 -7.19
CA ALA A 58 -3.05 -1.53 -7.61
C ALA A 58 -2.03 -1.23 -6.50
N PHE A 59 -2.24 -0.14 -5.76
CA PHE A 59 -1.42 0.21 -4.62
C PHE A 59 -1.54 -0.81 -3.49
N HIS A 60 -2.76 -1.24 -3.15
CA HIS A 60 -3.02 -2.27 -2.15
C HIS A 60 -2.36 -3.61 -2.52
N ASN A 61 -2.44 -4.00 -3.80
CA ASN A 61 -1.77 -5.19 -4.30
C ASN A 61 -0.24 -5.07 -4.16
N ALA A 62 0.33 -3.89 -4.45
CA ALA A 62 1.76 -3.62 -4.28
C ALA A 62 2.22 -3.68 -2.83
N LEU A 63 1.49 -3.06 -1.92
CA LEU A 63 1.77 -3.10 -0.49
C LEU A 63 1.69 -4.53 0.04
N THR A 64 0.66 -5.28 -0.33
CA THR A 64 0.48 -6.67 0.14
C THR A 64 1.60 -7.58 -0.38
N ALA A 65 1.97 -7.46 -1.66
CA ALA A 65 3.04 -8.26 -2.25
C ALA A 65 4.41 -7.98 -1.62
N ASN A 66 4.66 -6.75 -1.17
CA ASN A 66 5.96 -6.31 -0.65
C ASN A 66 5.95 -6.04 0.86
N HIS A 67 4.87 -6.41 1.57
CA HIS A 67 4.67 -6.00 2.96
C HIS A 67 5.85 -6.38 3.85
N ARG A 68 6.38 -7.60 3.68
CA ARG A 68 7.49 -8.10 4.48
C ARG A 68 8.78 -7.31 4.29
N PHE A 69 9.07 -6.88 3.06
CA PHE A 69 10.21 -6.03 2.78
C PHE A 69 10.05 -4.68 3.48
N LEU A 70 8.86 -4.06 3.36
CA LEU A 70 8.55 -2.78 3.98
C LEU A 70 8.64 -2.84 5.52
N GLU A 71 8.15 -3.90 6.13
CA GLU A 71 8.19 -4.10 7.59
C GLU A 71 9.60 -4.27 8.15
N THR A 72 10.48 -4.90 7.36
CA THR A 72 11.85 -5.25 7.78
C THR A 72 12.92 -4.28 7.29
N ALA A 73 12.52 -3.26 6.52
CA ALA A 73 13.40 -2.24 5.94
C ALA A 73 14.02 -1.29 6.98
N ASP A 74 13.51 -1.25 8.22
CA ASP A 74 14.11 -0.46 9.30
C ASP A 74 15.49 -1.00 9.67
N GLU A 75 16.55 -0.34 9.21
CA GLU A 75 17.94 -0.75 9.45
C GLU A 75 18.30 -0.76 10.94
N ASN A 76 17.62 0.05 11.77
CA ASN A 76 17.88 0.16 13.20
C ASN A 76 17.16 -0.90 14.04
N ALA A 77 16.17 -1.61 13.48
CA ALA A 77 15.49 -2.68 14.18
C ALA A 77 16.39 -3.92 14.32
N SER A 78 16.42 -4.49 15.53
CA SER A 78 17.13 -5.75 15.79
C SER A 78 16.62 -6.89 14.89
N GLN A 79 17.49 -7.85 14.58
CA GLN A 79 17.11 -8.99 13.74
C GLN A 79 15.94 -9.80 14.33
N SER A 80 15.87 -9.91 15.66
CA SER A 80 14.74 -10.52 16.35
C SER A 80 13.45 -9.74 16.10
N SER A 81 13.44 -8.42 16.31
CA SER A 81 12.26 -7.59 16.05
C SER A 81 11.78 -7.63 14.59
N LYS A 82 12.70 -7.74 13.61
CA LYS A 82 12.33 -7.87 12.19
C LYS A 82 11.61 -9.19 11.87
N GLN A 83 11.92 -10.27 12.59
CA GLN A 83 11.37 -11.59 12.29
C GLN A 83 9.88 -11.71 12.64
N TRP A 84 9.46 -11.06 13.73
CA TRP A 84 8.10 -11.15 14.26
C TRP A 84 7.13 -10.12 13.69
N LYS A 85 7.61 -9.10 12.97
CA LYS A 85 6.75 -8.10 12.32
C LYS A 85 5.84 -8.73 11.27
N THR A 86 4.56 -8.37 11.33
CA THR A 86 3.49 -8.78 10.44
C THR A 86 2.90 -7.56 9.74
N PHE A 87 2.01 -7.75 8.76
CA PHE A 87 1.27 -6.67 8.10
C PHE A 87 0.42 -5.81 9.06
N ARG A 88 0.30 -6.19 10.34
CA ARG A 88 -0.43 -5.41 11.35
C ARG A 88 0.49 -4.46 12.12
N ASP A 89 1.80 -4.59 11.97
CA ASP A 89 2.79 -3.84 12.74
C ASP A 89 3.20 -2.52 12.07
N TYR A 90 2.53 -2.13 10.97
CA TYR A 90 2.63 -0.80 10.39
C TYR A 90 2.29 0.28 11.41
N THR A 91 3.27 1.16 11.68
CA THR A 91 3.10 2.34 12.51
C THR A 91 2.32 3.45 11.79
N ASP A 92 2.36 3.46 10.44
CA ASP A 92 1.65 4.38 9.57
C ASP A 92 0.65 3.65 8.67
N ALA A 93 -0.53 3.32 9.21
CA ALA A 93 -1.62 2.71 8.43
C ALA A 93 -2.16 3.62 7.29
N GLU A 94 -1.57 4.80 7.07
CA GLU A 94 -1.92 5.76 6.02
C GLU A 94 -1.82 5.17 4.61
N GLN A 95 -0.95 4.19 4.42
CA GLN A 95 -0.70 3.54 3.13
C GLN A 95 -1.84 2.59 2.76
N PHE A 96 -2.51 1.99 3.74
CA PHE A 96 -3.66 1.14 3.48
C PHE A 96 -4.94 1.98 3.47
N GLN A 97 -5.60 2.05 2.32
CA GLN A 97 -6.84 2.79 2.15
C GLN A 97 -7.93 1.86 1.63
N SER A 98 -9.15 2.07 2.10
CA SER A 98 -10.34 1.45 1.54
C SER A 98 -10.44 1.73 0.05
N ILE A 99 -10.58 0.67 -0.76
CA ILE A 99 -10.69 0.78 -2.22
C ILE A 99 -11.93 1.62 -2.60
N HIS A 100 -13.02 1.45 -1.85
CA HIS A 100 -14.31 2.08 -2.14
C HIS A 100 -14.42 3.49 -1.56
N THR A 101 -14.01 3.69 -0.31
CA THR A 101 -14.23 4.97 0.40
C THR A 101 -12.99 5.86 0.44
N GLY A 102 -11.81 5.31 0.14
CA GLY A 102 -10.53 6.01 0.31
C GLY A 102 -10.14 6.25 1.78
N THR A 103 -10.96 5.82 2.74
CA THR A 103 -10.68 5.96 4.17
C THR A 103 -9.40 5.20 4.51
N LYS A 104 -8.45 5.88 5.16
CA LYS A 104 -7.20 5.29 5.67
C LYS A 104 -7.53 4.24 6.74
N ALA A 105 -6.73 3.18 6.79
CA ALA A 105 -6.76 2.23 7.88
C ALA A 105 -6.33 2.90 9.19
N ALA A 106 -6.88 2.44 10.30
CA ALA A 106 -6.45 2.88 11.61
C ALA A 106 -5.18 2.14 12.01
N ALA A 107 -4.14 2.88 12.41
CA ALA A 107 -2.96 2.29 13.01
C ALA A 107 -3.31 1.74 14.40
N MET A 108 -2.70 0.62 14.78
CA MET A 108 -2.85 0.12 16.14
C MET A 108 -2.01 0.96 17.10
N VAL A 109 -2.57 1.25 18.27
CA VAL A 109 -1.89 2.03 19.31
C VAL A 109 -0.76 1.24 19.97
N LYS A 110 -0.85 -0.10 19.95
CA LYS A 110 0.12 -1.03 20.53
C LYS A 110 0.34 -2.20 19.59
N ASN A 111 1.41 -2.95 19.81
CA ASN A 111 1.63 -4.22 19.12
C ASN A 111 0.42 -5.15 19.35
N TRP A 112 -0.05 -5.82 18.31
CA TRP A 112 -1.23 -6.69 18.42
C TRP A 112 -1.01 -7.90 19.34
N LEU A 113 0.25 -8.31 19.56
CA LEU A 113 0.60 -9.36 20.53
C LEU A 113 0.61 -8.85 21.98
N GLU A 114 0.57 -7.53 22.19
CA GLU A 114 0.58 -6.88 23.51
C GLU A 114 -0.80 -6.27 23.88
N MET A 115 -1.85 -6.63 23.13
CA MET A 115 -3.24 -6.24 23.39
C MET A 115 -3.91 -7.10 24.45
#